data_AF-A0A7C7TQI0-F1
#
_entry.id   AF-A0A7C7TQI0-F1
#
_cell.length_a   1.000
_cell.length_b   1.000
_cell.length_c   1.000
_cell.angle_alpha   90.00
_cell.angle_beta   90.00
_cell.angle_gamma   90.00
#
_symmetry.space_group_name_H-M   'P 1'
#
loop_
_entity.id
_entity.type
_entity.pdbx_description
1 polymer ?
#
loop_
_entity_poly.entity_id
_entity_poly.type
_entity_poly.pdbx_seq_one_letter_code
_entity_poly.pdbx_strand_id
1 'polypeptide(L)'
;MKNILTAPAVACCLSATINIANAQSVAFDNLKVLLGEIESVSADVVQLIVESDGGILEESNIQMYLKKPNGFYWETLSPFPELIVTNGTLLWNYQPDLDQVVIEEWDSSRSELAAQLLSGRTENLATEYSIETLTDEDVGTAEFELTPKASDSVYRTISINFQAGELDMIYLNSKNGQQTVWQFENIEHNQKLADGLFEFVPPAGIDVIENSYVQ
;
A
#
# COMPACT_ATOMS: atom_id res chain seq x y z
N MET A 1 -42.71 42.81 46.63
CA MET A 1 -42.05 41.83 47.52
C MET A 1 -42.59 40.43 47.23
N LYS A 2 -41.80 39.57 46.59
CA LYS A 2 -41.62 38.13 46.89
C LYS A 2 -40.58 37.57 45.92
N ASN A 3 -39.63 36.84 46.49
CA ASN A 3 -38.31 36.50 45.96
C ASN A 3 -38.33 35.25 45.06
N ILE A 4 -37.48 35.32 44.02
CA ILE A 4 -36.43 34.38 43.60
C ILE A 4 -36.68 32.87 43.83
N LEU A 5 -36.64 32.08 42.74
CA LEU A 5 -35.82 30.87 42.69
C LEU A 5 -35.39 30.56 41.23
N THR A 6 -34.09 30.46 41.04
CA THR A 6 -33.38 30.07 39.82
C THR A 6 -33.35 28.55 39.65
N ALA A 7 -33.37 28.06 38.41
CA ALA A 7 -32.88 26.73 38.06
C ALA A 7 -32.15 26.78 36.70
N PRO A 8 -30.91 26.28 36.58
CA PRO A 8 -30.22 26.18 35.31
C PRO A 8 -30.65 24.88 34.61
N ALA A 9 -31.09 24.98 33.35
CA ALA A 9 -31.22 23.81 32.50
C ALA A 9 -29.81 23.37 32.07
N VAL A 10 -29.33 22.28 32.68
CA VAL A 10 -28.10 21.60 32.26
C VAL A 10 -28.37 21.02 30.87
N ALA A 11 -27.73 21.61 29.86
CA ALA A 11 -27.68 21.05 28.51
C ALA A 11 -26.81 19.79 28.53
N CYS A 12 -27.47 18.63 28.55
CA CYS A 12 -26.84 17.34 28.34
C CYS A 12 -26.50 17.19 26.84
N CYS A 13 -25.35 17.70 26.43
CA CYS A 13 -24.74 17.40 25.13
C CYS A 13 -23.43 16.67 25.38
N LEU A 14 -23.50 15.38 25.70
CA LEU A 14 -22.30 14.58 25.93
C LEU A 14 -22.51 13.11 25.55
N SER A 15 -22.64 12.80 24.25
CA SER A 15 -22.32 11.45 23.73
C SER A 15 -22.38 11.42 22.20
N ALA A 16 -21.27 11.75 21.54
CA ALA A 16 -21.07 11.38 20.13
C ALA A 16 -19.60 11.06 19.78
N THR A 17 -18.71 10.97 20.78
CA THR A 17 -17.26 10.79 20.55
C THR A 17 -16.76 9.35 20.71
N ILE A 18 -17.64 8.37 20.98
CA ILE A 18 -17.24 6.98 21.28
C ILE A 18 -17.28 6.07 20.03
N ASN A 19 -17.93 6.46 18.94
CA ASN A 19 -18.15 5.55 17.80
C ASN A 19 -17.01 5.52 16.76
N ILE A 20 -16.24 6.59 16.62
CA ILE A 20 -15.27 6.72 15.52
C ILE A 20 -14.03 5.83 15.75
N ALA A 21 -13.51 5.82 16.98
CA ALA A 21 -12.35 4.99 17.33
C ALA A 21 -12.63 3.48 17.20
N ASN A 22 -13.87 3.06 17.47
CA ASN A 22 -14.28 1.66 17.36
C ASN A 22 -14.42 1.24 15.88
N ALA A 23 -14.95 2.12 15.02
CA ALA A 23 -15.10 1.85 13.59
C ALA A 23 -13.73 1.73 12.89
N GLN A 24 -12.78 2.62 13.18
CA GLN A 24 -11.42 2.53 12.63
C GLN A 24 -10.69 1.25 13.08
N SER A 25 -10.85 0.86 14.35
CA SER A 25 -10.25 -0.38 14.87
C SER A 25 -10.75 -1.59 14.09
N VAL A 26 -12.07 -1.68 13.86
CA VAL A 26 -12.67 -2.80 13.10
C VAL A 26 -12.19 -2.82 11.66
N ALA A 27 -12.19 -1.67 10.96
CA ALA A 27 -11.73 -1.58 9.59
C ALA A 27 -10.26 -2.02 9.46
N PHE A 28 -9.39 -1.57 10.36
CA PHE A 28 -8.00 -1.98 10.39
C PHE A 28 -7.83 -3.47 10.69
N ASP A 29 -8.55 -4.00 11.68
CA ASP A 29 -8.46 -5.42 12.04
C ASP A 29 -8.90 -6.32 10.88
N ASN A 30 -9.98 -5.96 10.18
CA ASN A 30 -10.46 -6.70 9.01
C ASN A 30 -9.46 -6.63 7.84
N LEU A 31 -8.96 -5.44 7.51
CA LEU A 31 -7.92 -5.27 6.50
C LEU A 31 -6.67 -6.10 6.82
N LYS A 32 -6.27 -6.10 8.10
CA LYS A 32 -5.13 -6.87 8.57
C LYS A 32 -5.36 -8.38 8.45
N VAL A 33 -6.57 -8.88 8.68
CA VAL A 33 -6.89 -10.30 8.45
C VAL A 33 -6.73 -10.64 6.96
N LEU A 34 -7.33 -9.84 6.08
CA LEU A 34 -7.25 -10.04 4.62
C LEU A 34 -5.81 -10.00 4.07
N LEU A 35 -4.95 -9.13 4.61
CA LEU A 35 -3.53 -9.05 4.25
C LEU A 35 -2.61 -10.02 5.05
N GLY A 36 -3.11 -10.54 6.17
CA GLY A 36 -2.33 -11.20 7.20
C GLY A 36 -2.12 -12.70 6.97
N GLU A 37 -3.10 -13.37 6.36
CA GLU A 37 -3.11 -14.84 6.19
C GLU A 37 -2.16 -15.37 5.10
N ILE A 38 -1.39 -14.48 4.49
CA ILE A 38 -0.58 -14.78 3.31
C ILE A 38 0.91 -14.82 3.69
N GLU A 39 1.56 -15.98 3.51
CA GLU A 39 3.02 -16.15 3.63
C GLU A 39 3.75 -15.84 2.32
N SER A 40 3.15 -16.16 1.18
CA SER A 40 3.65 -15.80 -0.15
C SER A 40 2.53 -15.51 -1.14
N VAL A 41 2.81 -14.67 -2.13
CA VAL A 41 1.91 -14.35 -3.26
C VAL A 41 2.72 -14.36 -4.54
N SER A 42 2.12 -14.83 -5.62
CA SER A 42 2.47 -14.42 -6.98
C SER A 42 1.23 -13.88 -7.68
N ALA A 43 1.39 -12.85 -8.50
CA ALA A 43 0.32 -12.33 -9.33
C ALA A 43 0.89 -11.64 -10.57
N ASP A 44 0.03 -11.47 -11.57
CA ASP A 44 0.22 -10.51 -12.63
C ASP A 44 -0.49 -9.21 -12.22
N VAL A 45 0.08 -8.06 -12.58
CA VAL A 45 -0.50 -6.74 -12.26
C VAL A 45 -0.59 -5.91 -13.52
N VAL A 46 -1.78 -5.38 -13.79
CA VAL A 46 -1.98 -4.34 -14.80
C VAL A 46 -2.01 -3.00 -14.08
N GLN A 47 -1.05 -2.14 -14.42
CA GLN A 47 -0.97 -0.79 -13.92
C GLN A 47 -1.56 0.19 -14.93
N LEU A 48 -2.35 1.16 -14.45
CA LEU A 48 -2.78 2.31 -15.22
C LEU A 48 -2.48 3.59 -14.45
N ILE A 49 -1.73 4.51 -15.06
CA ILE A 49 -1.47 5.84 -14.53
C ILE A 49 -2.25 6.87 -15.34
N VAL A 50 -3.06 7.66 -14.67
CA VAL A 50 -3.94 8.67 -15.25
C VAL A 50 -3.57 10.04 -14.68
N GLU A 51 -3.42 11.03 -15.56
CA GLU A 51 -3.17 12.42 -15.18
C GLU A 51 -4.44 13.08 -14.62
N SER A 52 -4.28 14.24 -13.97
CA SER A 52 -5.39 14.98 -13.36
C SER A 52 -6.49 15.43 -14.32
N ASP A 53 -6.22 15.44 -15.63
CA ASP A 53 -7.18 15.79 -16.68
C ASP A 53 -7.89 14.56 -17.29
N GLY A 54 -7.58 13.36 -16.82
CA GLY A 54 -8.10 12.09 -17.31
C GLY A 54 -7.31 11.48 -18.47
N GLY A 55 -6.20 12.09 -18.89
CA GLY A 55 -5.28 11.50 -19.87
C GLY A 55 -4.58 10.27 -19.30
N ILE A 56 -4.51 9.19 -20.08
CA ILE A 56 -3.71 8.02 -19.71
C ILE A 56 -2.24 8.35 -19.97
N LEU A 57 -1.43 8.36 -18.91
CA LEU A 57 0.01 8.57 -18.98
C LEU A 57 0.73 7.26 -19.31
N GLU A 58 0.34 6.17 -18.66
CA GLU A 58 1.00 4.88 -18.80
C GLU A 58 0.05 3.72 -18.52
N GLU A 59 0.22 2.63 -19.26
CA GLU A 59 -0.37 1.33 -18.97
C GLU A 59 0.77 0.30 -18.97
N SER A 60 0.95 -0.41 -17.86
CA SER A 60 2.10 -1.29 -17.65
C SER A 60 1.66 -2.71 -17.27
N ASN A 61 2.38 -3.72 -17.77
CA ASN A 61 2.21 -5.11 -17.34
C ASN A 61 3.35 -5.47 -16.41
N ILE A 62 3.02 -6.00 -15.25
CA ILE A 62 3.95 -6.26 -14.16
C ILE A 62 3.78 -7.70 -13.70
N GLN A 63 4.89 -8.32 -13.32
CA GLN A 63 4.89 -9.57 -12.56
C GLN A 63 5.33 -9.29 -11.13
N MET A 64 4.58 -9.79 -10.16
CA MET A 64 4.90 -9.62 -8.74
C MET A 64 5.09 -10.95 -8.02
N TYR A 65 6.02 -10.94 -7.07
CA TYR A 65 6.14 -11.98 -6.06
C TYR A 65 6.38 -11.38 -4.69
N LEU A 66 5.78 -12.02 -3.71
CA LEU A 66 5.95 -11.70 -2.31
C LEU A 66 6.27 -12.95 -1.53
N LYS A 67 7.19 -12.82 -0.58
CA LYS A 67 7.48 -13.83 0.42
C LYS A 67 7.77 -13.18 1.76
N LYS A 68 6.88 -13.36 2.74
CA LYS A 68 7.14 -12.89 4.10
C LYS A 68 8.37 -13.60 4.71
N PRO A 69 9.15 -12.90 5.56
CA PRO A 69 8.91 -11.53 6.01
C PRO A 69 9.40 -10.43 5.06
N ASN A 70 10.23 -10.76 4.07
CA ASN A 70 11.18 -9.78 3.51
C ASN A 70 11.37 -9.83 1.99
N GLY A 71 10.91 -10.88 1.32
CA GLY A 71 11.04 -11.04 -0.12
C GLY A 71 9.98 -10.25 -0.86
N PHE A 72 10.41 -9.35 -1.73
CA PHE A 72 9.53 -8.65 -2.66
C PHE A 72 10.22 -8.55 -4.02
N TYR A 73 9.46 -8.81 -5.07
CA TYR A 73 9.88 -8.76 -6.47
C TYR A 73 8.76 -8.11 -7.27
N TRP A 74 9.11 -7.09 -8.04
CA TRP A 74 8.21 -6.34 -8.89
C TRP A 74 8.93 -6.03 -10.19
N GLU A 75 8.54 -6.71 -11.26
CA GLU A 75 9.13 -6.53 -12.58
C GLU A 75 8.09 -5.95 -13.52
N THR A 76 8.28 -4.70 -13.92
CA THR A 76 7.56 -4.13 -15.05
C THR A 76 8.11 -4.78 -16.32
N LEU A 77 7.27 -5.51 -17.04
CA LEU A 77 7.62 -6.20 -18.29
C LEU A 77 7.47 -5.28 -19.51
N SER A 78 6.51 -4.37 -19.46
CA SER A 78 6.20 -3.43 -20.54
C SER A 78 5.48 -2.20 -19.99
N PRO A 79 5.57 -1.02 -20.64
CA PRO A 79 6.37 -0.76 -21.84
C PRO A 79 7.85 -0.49 -21.56
N PHE A 80 8.16 -0.04 -20.33
CA PHE A 80 9.52 0.29 -19.90
C PHE A 80 9.96 -0.71 -18.84
N PRO A 81 10.89 -1.62 -19.16
CA PRO A 81 11.36 -2.60 -18.21
C PRO A 81 11.98 -1.97 -16.96
N GLU A 82 11.59 -2.43 -15.79
CA GLU A 82 12.14 -2.04 -14.50
C GLU A 82 11.97 -3.19 -13.53
N LEU A 83 13.01 -3.48 -12.75
CA LEU A 83 12.97 -4.49 -11.70
C LEU A 83 13.25 -3.84 -10.35
N ILE A 84 12.27 -3.93 -9.45
CA ILE A 84 12.41 -3.61 -8.04
C ILE A 84 12.37 -4.91 -7.24
N VAL A 85 13.47 -5.23 -6.57
CA VAL A 85 13.60 -6.48 -5.81
C VAL A 85 14.31 -6.25 -4.49
N THR A 86 13.87 -6.95 -3.44
CA THR A 86 14.51 -6.91 -2.13
C THR A 86 14.44 -8.26 -1.43
N ASN A 87 15.53 -8.59 -0.74
CA ASN A 87 15.63 -9.72 0.20
C ASN A 87 15.41 -9.28 1.66
N GLY A 88 15.03 -8.02 1.88
CA GLY A 88 14.87 -7.37 3.18
C GLY A 88 16.16 -6.87 3.83
N THR A 89 17.29 -6.97 3.14
CA THR A 89 18.56 -6.34 3.55
C THR A 89 18.94 -5.24 2.55
N LEU A 90 18.82 -5.52 1.26
CA LEU A 90 19.09 -4.58 0.18
C LEU A 90 17.86 -4.46 -0.72
N LEU A 91 17.64 -3.26 -1.24
CA LEU A 91 16.74 -2.98 -2.34
C LEU A 91 17.56 -2.74 -3.60
N TRP A 92 17.20 -3.41 -4.67
CA TRP A 92 17.73 -3.14 -6.00
C TRP A 92 16.61 -2.55 -6.85
N ASN A 93 16.86 -1.40 -7.46
CA ASN A 93 16.08 -0.88 -8.58
C ASN A 93 16.96 -0.94 -9.83
N TYR A 94 16.62 -1.85 -10.75
CA TYR A 94 17.33 -2.05 -12.00
C TYR A 94 16.51 -1.54 -13.19
N GLN A 95 17.12 -0.68 -13.99
CA GLN A 95 16.55 -0.08 -15.19
C GLN A 95 17.39 -0.50 -16.41
N PRO A 96 17.01 -1.58 -17.13
CA PRO A 96 17.76 -2.10 -18.27
C PRO A 96 18.04 -1.07 -19.36
N ASP A 97 17.05 -0.24 -19.69
CA ASP A 97 17.18 0.75 -20.77
C ASP A 97 18.20 1.86 -20.46
N LEU A 98 18.51 2.05 -19.18
CA LEU A 98 19.51 3.01 -18.72
C LEU A 98 20.86 2.35 -18.44
N ASP A 99 20.97 1.02 -18.57
CA ASP A 99 22.11 0.24 -18.09
C ASP A 99 22.50 0.67 -16.66
N GLN A 100 21.52 0.75 -15.75
CA GLN A 100 21.72 1.29 -14.41
C GLN A 100 21.02 0.45 -13.34
N VAL A 101 21.68 0.24 -12.21
CA VAL A 101 21.08 -0.25 -10.97
C VAL A 101 21.35 0.71 -9.82
N VAL A 102 20.30 1.01 -9.05
CA VAL A 102 20.40 1.69 -7.76
C VAL A 102 20.28 0.65 -6.66
N ILE A 103 21.21 0.66 -5.72
CA ILE A 103 21.27 -0.26 -4.59
C ILE A 103 21.16 0.56 -3.30
N GLU A 104 20.21 0.19 -2.45
CA GLU A 104 19.94 0.88 -1.19
C GLU A 104 19.85 -0.14 -0.04
N GLU A 105 20.22 0.28 1.18
CA GLU A 105 19.87 -0.49 2.37
C GLU A 105 18.35 -0.51 2.54
N TRP A 106 17.79 -1.70 2.73
CA TRP A 106 16.36 -1.84 2.93
C TRP A 106 15.95 -1.27 4.30
N ASP A 107 15.33 -0.10 4.28
CA ASP A 107 14.65 0.48 5.43
C ASP A 107 13.16 0.55 5.18
N SER A 108 12.44 -0.41 5.75
CA SER A 108 10.99 -0.49 5.65
C SER A 108 10.24 0.74 6.16
N SER A 109 10.83 1.53 7.07
CA SER A 109 10.19 2.76 7.55
C SER A 109 10.18 3.87 6.49
N ARG A 110 10.96 3.70 5.41
CA ARG A 110 11.07 4.65 4.30
C ARG A 110 10.40 4.17 3.02
N SER A 111 10.00 2.90 2.96
CA SER A 111 9.34 2.36 1.78
C SER A 111 8.01 3.07 1.53
N GLU A 112 7.70 3.36 0.27
CA GLU A 112 6.41 3.94 -0.08
C GLU A 112 5.26 3.03 0.37
N LEU A 113 4.10 3.62 0.71
CA LEU A 113 2.96 2.85 1.24
C LEU A 113 2.62 1.66 0.37
N ALA A 114 2.71 1.84 -0.94
CA ALA A 114 2.41 0.85 -1.94
C ALA A 114 3.31 -0.40 -1.77
N ALA A 115 4.62 -0.22 -1.57
CA ALA A 115 5.55 -1.30 -1.25
C ALA A 115 5.30 -1.89 0.15
N GLN A 116 4.87 -1.11 1.15
CA GLN A 116 4.52 -1.62 2.48
C GLN A 116 3.28 -2.53 2.46
N LEU A 117 2.22 -2.06 1.82
CA LEU A 117 0.97 -2.80 1.63
C LEU A 117 1.25 -4.08 0.85
N LEU A 118 1.97 -3.95 -0.26
CA LEU A 118 2.32 -5.08 -1.09
C LEU A 118 3.18 -6.06 -0.32
N SER A 119 4.22 -5.64 0.42
CA SER A 119 5.07 -6.52 1.26
C SER A 119 4.36 -7.17 2.46
N GLY A 120 3.05 -6.94 2.62
CA GLY A 120 2.24 -7.54 3.68
C GLY A 120 2.56 -6.98 5.07
N ARG A 121 3.22 -5.82 5.13
CA ARG A 121 3.62 -5.15 6.36
C ARG A 121 2.54 -4.17 6.77
N THR A 122 1.75 -4.59 7.73
CA THR A 122 0.56 -3.86 8.17
C THR A 122 0.70 -3.25 9.56
N GLU A 123 1.85 -3.45 10.23
CA GLU A 123 2.00 -3.17 11.66
C GLU A 123 1.83 -1.69 12.01
N ASN A 124 2.30 -0.80 11.13
CA ASN A 124 2.27 0.65 11.33
C ASN A 124 1.10 1.34 10.61
N LEU A 125 0.29 0.62 9.82
CA LEU A 125 -0.76 1.24 8.99
C LEU A 125 -1.74 2.05 9.84
N ALA A 126 -2.23 1.50 10.96
CA ALA A 126 -3.16 2.22 11.84
C ALA A 126 -2.53 3.44 12.52
N THR A 127 -1.20 3.51 12.64
CA THR A 127 -0.50 4.69 13.17
C THR A 127 -0.35 5.77 12.12
N GLU A 128 -0.06 5.41 10.88
CA GLU A 128 0.23 6.33 9.78
C GLU A 128 -1.03 6.80 9.02
N TYR A 129 -2.09 5.99 9.02
CA TYR A 129 -3.31 6.22 8.24
C TYR A 129 -4.57 6.19 9.11
N SER A 130 -5.56 6.99 8.70
CA SER A 130 -6.97 6.74 9.06
C SER A 130 -7.50 5.71 8.09
N ILE A 131 -8.18 4.68 8.60
CA ILE A 131 -8.65 3.54 7.81
C ILE A 131 -10.16 3.43 7.97
N GLU A 132 -10.87 3.46 6.86
CA GLU A 132 -12.32 3.38 6.81
C GLU A 132 -12.75 2.28 5.84
N THR A 133 -13.82 1.57 6.19
CA THR A 133 -14.45 0.59 5.29
C THR A 133 -15.53 1.30 4.46
N LEU A 134 -15.44 1.22 3.14
CA LEU A 134 -16.40 1.85 2.22
C LEU A 134 -17.55 0.91 1.82
N THR A 135 -17.33 -0.40 1.86
CA THR A 135 -18.33 -1.43 1.56
C THR A 135 -18.33 -2.54 2.61
N ASP A 136 -19.51 -3.02 2.99
CA ASP A 136 -19.68 -4.09 4.00
C ASP A 136 -19.46 -5.48 3.36
N GLU A 137 -18.86 -6.41 4.11
CA GLU A 137 -18.47 -7.77 3.66
C GLU A 137 -19.64 -8.61 3.12
N ASP A 138 -20.88 -8.27 3.49
CA ASP A 138 -22.10 -9.01 3.13
C ASP A 138 -22.34 -9.13 1.61
N VAL A 139 -21.64 -8.35 0.78
CA VAL A 139 -21.79 -8.34 -0.69
C VAL A 139 -20.67 -9.13 -1.41
N GLY A 140 -19.76 -9.77 -0.69
CA GLY A 140 -18.63 -10.49 -1.28
C GLY A 140 -17.56 -9.58 -1.90
N THR A 141 -17.64 -8.28 -1.60
CA THR A 141 -16.65 -7.25 -1.92
C THR A 141 -16.34 -6.49 -0.65
N ALA A 142 -15.07 -6.13 -0.43
CA ALA A 142 -14.66 -5.28 0.67
C ALA A 142 -13.73 -4.19 0.14
N GLU A 143 -13.97 -2.95 0.55
CA GLU A 143 -13.15 -1.80 0.16
C GLU A 143 -12.72 -1.04 1.40
N PHE A 144 -11.42 -0.77 1.48
CA PHE A 144 -10.79 -0.01 2.57
C PHE A 144 -10.15 1.24 2.01
N GLU A 145 -10.54 2.42 2.51
CA GLU A 145 -9.88 3.69 2.20
C GLU A 145 -8.90 4.06 3.32
N LEU A 146 -7.66 4.33 2.92
CA LEU A 146 -6.57 4.78 3.76
C LEU A 146 -6.28 6.25 3.46
N THR A 147 -6.46 7.10 4.47
CA THR A 147 -6.11 8.53 4.41
C THR A 147 -4.84 8.78 5.24
N PRO A 148 -3.74 9.26 4.63
CA PRO A 148 -2.51 9.56 5.37
C PRO A 148 -2.76 10.62 6.45
N LYS A 149 -2.25 10.39 7.66
CA LYS A 149 -2.29 11.39 8.75
C LYS A 149 -1.19 12.45 8.60
N ALA A 150 -0.09 12.09 7.94
CA ALA A 150 1.05 12.98 7.71
C ALA A 150 0.74 13.98 6.59
N SER A 151 0.96 15.27 6.84
CA SER A 151 0.61 16.33 5.89
C SER A 151 1.51 16.38 4.66
N ASP A 152 2.71 15.82 4.76
CA ASP A 152 3.75 15.74 3.72
C ASP A 152 3.61 14.51 2.81
N SER A 153 2.65 13.62 3.07
CA SER A 153 2.37 12.48 2.16
C SER A 153 2.09 12.97 0.74
N VAL A 154 2.62 12.28 -0.27
CA VAL A 154 2.33 12.54 -1.69
C VAL A 154 0.92 12.12 -2.06
N TYR A 155 0.37 11.16 -1.32
CA TYR A 155 -0.97 10.61 -1.54
C TYR A 155 -2.04 11.43 -0.80
N ARG A 156 -3.23 11.48 -1.40
CA ARG A 156 -4.46 12.02 -0.83
C ARG A 156 -5.28 10.90 -0.19
N THR A 157 -5.55 9.84 -0.95
CA THR A 157 -6.24 8.63 -0.50
C THR A 157 -5.66 7.42 -1.22
N ILE A 158 -5.78 6.27 -0.56
CA ILE A 158 -5.41 4.97 -1.11
C ILE A 158 -6.56 4.02 -0.82
N SER A 159 -7.10 3.37 -1.85
CA SER A 159 -8.18 2.39 -1.69
C SER A 159 -7.66 1.00 -2.00
N ILE A 160 -8.03 0.02 -1.16
CA ILE A 160 -7.69 -1.38 -1.32
C ILE A 160 -9.00 -2.15 -1.43
N ASN A 161 -9.18 -2.83 -2.55
CA ASN A 161 -10.36 -3.59 -2.88
C ASN A 161 -10.08 -5.08 -2.83
N PHE A 162 -11.03 -5.80 -2.27
CA PHE A 162 -11.04 -7.25 -2.23
C PHE A 162 -12.33 -7.77 -2.84
N GLN A 163 -12.22 -8.86 -3.60
CA GLN A 163 -13.36 -9.58 -4.16
C GLN A 163 -13.30 -11.04 -3.71
N ALA A 164 -14.38 -11.53 -3.10
CA ALA A 164 -14.46 -12.87 -2.52
C ALA A 164 -13.32 -13.21 -1.53
N GLY A 165 -12.79 -12.19 -0.83
CA GLY A 165 -11.67 -12.32 0.11
C GLY A 165 -10.28 -12.23 -0.54
N GLU A 166 -10.20 -12.13 -1.86
CA GLU A 166 -8.96 -12.02 -2.63
C GLU A 166 -8.64 -10.56 -2.94
N LEU A 167 -7.36 -10.18 -2.91
CA LEU A 167 -6.94 -8.84 -3.32
C LEU A 167 -7.30 -8.63 -4.80
N ASP A 168 -8.07 -7.59 -5.10
CA ASP A 168 -8.55 -7.33 -6.46
C ASP A 168 -7.84 -6.10 -7.05
N MET A 169 -7.85 -4.99 -6.32
CA MET A 169 -7.34 -3.72 -6.83
C MET A 169 -6.76 -2.85 -5.73
N ILE A 170 -5.67 -2.15 -6.05
CA ILE A 170 -5.20 -1.00 -5.27
C ILE A 170 -5.34 0.25 -6.14
N TYR A 171 -5.89 1.30 -5.55
CA TYR A 171 -6.07 2.59 -6.20
C TYR A 171 -5.36 3.68 -5.38
N LEU A 172 -4.45 4.40 -6.01
CA LEU A 172 -3.67 5.48 -5.40
C LEU A 172 -4.13 6.81 -5.99
N ASN A 173 -4.55 7.74 -5.14
CA ASN A 173 -4.91 9.09 -5.54
C ASN A 173 -3.90 10.08 -4.97
N SER A 174 -3.13 10.73 -5.83
CA SER A 174 -2.07 11.66 -5.44
C SER A 174 -2.60 13.07 -5.21
N LYS A 175 -1.90 13.87 -4.39
CA LYS A 175 -2.32 15.26 -4.10
C LYS A 175 -2.32 16.17 -5.32
N ASN A 176 -1.45 15.89 -6.30
CA ASN A 176 -1.38 16.57 -7.59
C ASN A 176 -2.52 16.17 -8.57
N GLY A 177 -3.38 15.22 -8.19
CA GLY A 177 -4.49 14.74 -9.00
C GLY A 177 -4.15 13.57 -9.92
N GLN A 178 -2.90 13.10 -9.94
CA GLN A 178 -2.54 11.85 -10.62
C GLN A 178 -3.19 10.67 -9.91
N GLN A 179 -3.64 9.69 -10.68
CA GLN A 179 -4.29 8.47 -10.21
C GLN A 179 -3.49 7.28 -10.72
N THR A 180 -3.22 6.30 -9.85
CA THR A 180 -2.61 5.03 -10.23
C THR A 180 -3.54 3.90 -9.84
N VAL A 181 -3.81 3.00 -10.77
CA VAL A 181 -4.61 1.79 -10.57
C VAL A 181 -3.70 0.60 -10.71
N TRP A 182 -3.75 -0.33 -9.77
CA TRP A 182 -3.15 -1.65 -9.86
C TRP A 182 -4.24 -2.69 -9.77
N GLN A 183 -4.48 -3.39 -10.88
CA GLN A 183 -5.39 -4.51 -10.96
C GLN A 183 -4.58 -5.80 -10.84
N PHE A 184 -4.95 -6.67 -9.91
CA PHE A 184 -4.26 -7.94 -9.69
C PHE A 184 -4.99 -9.07 -10.42
N GLU A 185 -4.23 -9.94 -11.06
CA GLU A 185 -4.70 -11.07 -11.85
C GLU A 185 -3.88 -12.33 -11.53
N ASN A 186 -4.44 -13.51 -11.80
CA ASN A 186 -3.76 -14.81 -11.66
C ASN A 186 -3.08 -15.00 -10.29
N ILE A 187 -3.74 -14.56 -9.23
CA ILE A 187 -3.19 -14.57 -7.88
C ILE A 187 -3.07 -16.00 -7.37
N GLU A 188 -1.88 -16.36 -6.90
CA GLU A 188 -1.62 -17.62 -6.22
C GLU A 188 -1.01 -17.37 -4.84
N HIS A 189 -1.65 -17.90 -3.80
CA HIS A 189 -1.19 -17.77 -2.42
C HIS A 189 -0.39 -18.97 -1.96
N ASN A 190 0.54 -18.71 -1.04
CA ASN A 190 1.26 -19.69 -0.25
C ASN A 190 1.98 -20.75 -1.10
N GLN A 191 2.33 -20.39 -2.34
CA GLN A 191 3.18 -21.20 -3.20
C GLN A 191 4.63 -21.16 -2.71
N LYS A 192 5.36 -22.25 -2.92
CA LYS A 192 6.77 -22.32 -2.55
C LYS A 192 7.61 -21.46 -3.50
N LEU A 193 8.03 -20.29 -3.02
CA LEU A 193 8.96 -19.42 -3.73
C LEU A 193 10.41 -19.66 -3.26
N ALA A 194 11.33 -19.77 -4.22
CA ALA A 194 12.76 -19.93 -3.94
C ALA A 194 13.36 -18.61 -3.43
N ASP A 195 14.26 -18.67 -2.45
CA ASP A 195 14.88 -17.46 -1.89
C ASP A 195 15.68 -16.68 -2.93
N GLY A 196 16.32 -17.39 -3.88
CA GLY A 196 17.08 -16.78 -4.97
C GLY A 196 16.25 -15.95 -5.96
N LEU A 197 14.92 -15.98 -5.89
CA LEU A 197 14.06 -15.08 -6.65
C LEU A 197 14.20 -13.62 -6.19
N PHE A 198 14.55 -13.42 -4.91
CA PHE A 198 14.61 -12.11 -4.27
C PHE A 198 16.04 -11.55 -4.18
N GLU A 199 16.98 -12.19 -4.88
CA GLU A 199 18.37 -11.79 -4.96
C GLU A 199 18.66 -11.26 -6.36
N PHE A 200 19.37 -10.14 -6.46
CA PHE A 200 19.77 -9.57 -7.75
C PHE A 200 21.28 -9.41 -7.87
N VAL A 201 21.81 -9.85 -9.01
CA VAL A 201 23.21 -9.66 -9.37
C VAL A 201 23.25 -8.73 -10.58
N PRO A 202 23.74 -7.49 -10.41
CA PRO A 202 23.89 -6.55 -11.52
C PRO A 202 24.67 -7.16 -12.69
N PRO A 203 24.18 -7.04 -13.93
CA PRO A 203 24.94 -7.41 -15.12
C PRO A 203 26.30 -6.71 -15.18
N ALA A 204 27.29 -7.35 -15.81
CA ALA A 204 28.61 -6.74 -15.94
C ALA A 204 28.55 -5.51 -16.86
N GLY A 205 29.16 -4.40 -16.41
CA GLY A 205 29.34 -3.20 -17.23
C GLY A 205 28.21 -2.16 -17.16
N ILE A 206 27.20 -2.37 -16.32
CA ILE A 206 26.17 -1.37 -16.04
C ILE A 206 26.63 -0.40 -14.94
N ASP A 207 26.03 0.78 -14.88
CA ASP A 207 26.26 1.75 -13.82
C ASP A 207 25.62 1.26 -12.51
N VAL A 208 26.38 1.35 -11.41
CA VAL A 208 25.96 0.91 -10.09
C VAL A 208 26.01 2.11 -9.15
N ILE A 209 24.84 2.54 -8.70
CA ILE A 209 24.69 3.64 -7.77
C ILE A 209 24.38 3.06 -6.39
N GLU A 210 25.29 3.22 -5.43
CA GLU A 210 25.07 2.82 -4.04
C GLU A 210 24.61 4.02 -3.22
N ASN A 211 23.34 4.01 -2.79
CA ASN A 211 22.80 5.01 -1.87
C ASN A 211 22.99 4.51 -0.43
N SER A 212 24.12 4.87 0.17
CA SER A 212 24.31 4.77 1.62
C SER A 212 23.88 6.08 2.28
N TYR A 213 22.75 6.08 3.00
CA TYR A 213 22.39 7.23 3.83
C TYR A 213 23.33 7.31 5.03
N VAL A 214 24.29 8.24 4.99
CA VAL A 214 25.09 8.57 6.17
C VAL A 214 24.17 9.27 7.18
N GLN A 215 23.98 8.65 8.34
CA GLN A 215 23.23 9.22 9.48
C GLN A 215 23.88 10.49 10.03
#